data_AF-A0A815KS10-F1
#
_entry.id   AF-A0A815KS10-F1
#
_cell.length_a   1.000
_cell.length_b   1.000
_cell.length_c   1.000
_cell.angle_alpha   90.00
_cell.angle_beta   90.00
_cell.angle_gamma   90.00
#
_symmetry.space_group_name_H-M   'P 1'
#
loop_
_entity.id
_entity.type
_entity.pdbx_description
1 polymer ?
#
loop_
_entity_poly.entity_id
_entity_poly.type
_entity_poly.pdbx_seq_one_letter_code
_entity_poly.pdbx_strand_id
1 'polypeptide(L)'
;MRNGELLMVKFADKKATGDKEIYVIDSKGTANIVQVERFEKGGVKKYILKPSSFVDYNRNMGGVDLSDSSLHHACMDRKSYRWLSDNEIIKKEYKDNEVHKQAQELELQIASHSQSTWSTIQIKERKKYEIAIQNLILSAVYLCQQDQPIN
;
A
#
# COMPACT_ATOMS: atom_id res chain seq x y z
N MET A 1 -3.22 -1.30 17.39
CA MET A 1 -4.49 -2.07 17.35
C MET A 1 -4.55 -2.79 16.01
N ARG A 2 -4.76 -4.11 16.00
CA ARG A 2 -4.95 -4.86 14.76
C ARG A 2 -6.45 -4.89 14.43
N ASN A 3 -6.81 -4.49 13.22
CA ASN A 3 -8.17 -4.56 12.70
C ASN A 3 -8.14 -5.44 11.44
N GLY A 4 -8.50 -6.72 11.60
CA GLY A 4 -8.38 -7.72 10.54
C GLY A 4 -6.92 -7.92 10.09
N GLU A 5 -6.68 -7.75 8.80
CA GLU A 5 -5.36 -7.88 8.20
C GLU A 5 -4.43 -6.69 8.47
N LEU A 6 -5.00 -5.53 8.85
CA LEU A 6 -4.24 -4.30 9.05
C LEU A 6 -3.86 -4.09 10.51
N LEU A 7 -2.59 -3.74 10.73
CA LEU A 7 -2.04 -3.31 12.00
C LEU A 7 -1.85 -1.79 11.97
N MET A 8 -2.54 -1.08 12.87
CA MET A 8 -2.30 0.33 13.12
C MET A 8 -1.43 0.50 14.36
N VAL A 9 -0.31 1.20 14.21
CA VAL A 9 0.66 1.48 15.28
C VAL A 9 0.72 2.98 15.52
N LYS A 10 0.47 3.38 16.78
CA LYS A 10 0.65 4.75 17.27
C LYS A 10 1.95 4.81 18.06
N PHE A 11 2.80 5.79 17.75
CA PHE A 11 4.05 6.04 18.46
C PHE A 11 4.17 7.52 18.80
N ALA A 12 4.39 7.83 20.08
CA ALA A 12 4.68 9.18 20.52
C ALA A 12 6.20 9.38 20.59
N ASP A 13 6.74 10.22 19.71
CA ASP A 13 8.16 10.56 19.66
C ASP A 13 8.39 11.89 20.38
N LYS A 14 9.27 11.89 21.39
CA LYS A 14 9.66 13.11 22.08
C LYS A 14 10.77 13.79 21.30
N LYS A 15 10.43 14.86 20.56
CA LYS A 15 11.41 15.68 19.85
C LYS A 15 11.64 16.99 20.60
N ALA A 16 12.73 17.69 20.28
CA ALA A 16 13.02 19.02 20.82
C ALA A 16 11.91 20.05 20.53
N THR A 17 11.09 19.80 19.51
CA THR A 17 9.94 20.63 19.11
C THR A 17 8.63 20.26 19.82
N GLY A 18 8.67 19.34 20.79
CA GLY A 18 7.52 18.81 21.52
C GLY A 18 7.21 17.34 21.22
N ASP A 19 6.19 16.84 21.90
CA ASP A 19 5.70 15.47 21.72
C ASP A 19 4.94 15.37 20.39
N LYS A 20 5.37 14.47 19.51
CA LYS A 20 4.72 14.23 18.22
C LYS A 20 4.15 12.83 18.18
N GLU A 21 2.87 12.74 17.85
CA GLU A 21 2.22 11.46 17.60
C GLU A 21 2.36 11.09 16.13
N ILE A 22 2.83 9.87 15.89
CA ILE A 22 3.01 9.32 14.55
C ILE A 22 2.20 8.04 14.44
N TYR A 23 1.56 7.86 13.30
CA TYR A 23 0.71 6.72 13.00
C TYR A 23 1.29 5.99 11.78
N VAL A 24 1.46 4.68 11.90
CA VAL A 24 1.89 3.79 10.80
C VAL A 24 0.85 2.69 10.65
N ILE A 25 0.51 2.39 9.40
CA ILE A 25 -0.38 1.29 9.02
C ILE A 25 0.46 0.24 8.30
N ASP A 26 0.33 -1.00 8.73
CA ASP A 26 1.11 -2.13 8.23
C ASP A 26 0.18 -3.32 7.98
N SER A 27 0.23 -3.91 6.79
CA SER A 27 -0.60 -5.07 6.42
C SER A 27 0.07 -6.42 6.67
N LYS A 28 1.39 -6.45 6.87
CA LYS A 28 2.17 -7.71 6.94
C LYS A 28 2.97 -7.84 8.22
N GLY A 29 3.28 -6.73 8.88
CA GLY A 29 4.08 -6.74 10.10
C GLY A 29 3.35 -7.25 11.33
N THR A 30 4.14 -7.39 12.39
CA THR A 30 3.69 -7.84 13.70
C THR A 30 3.79 -6.69 14.69
N ALA A 31 2.88 -6.67 15.68
CA ALA A 31 2.89 -5.69 16.75
C ALA A 31 4.02 -6.01 17.74
N ASN A 32 5.25 -5.68 17.37
CA ASN A 32 6.43 -5.91 18.19
C ASN A 32 7.16 -4.61 18.51
N ILE A 33 7.94 -4.61 19.58
CA ILE A 33 8.80 -3.51 20.00
C ILE A 33 10.24 -3.99 19.90
N VAL A 34 11.09 -3.17 19.26
CA VAL A 34 12.49 -3.46 19.02
C VAL A 34 13.33 -2.37 19.67
N GLN A 35 14.46 -2.77 20.24
CA GLN A 35 15.44 -1.85 20.80
C GLN A 35 16.34 -1.34 19.67
N VAL A 36 16.34 -0.03 19.46
CA VAL A 36 17.10 0.64 18.41
C VAL A 36 18.23 1.45 19.04
N GLU A 37 19.45 1.23 18.56
CA GLU A 37 20.61 2.04 18.92
C GLU A 37 20.52 3.42 18.28
N ARG A 38 20.73 4.47 19.07
CA ARG A 38 20.85 5.86 18.63
C ARG A 38 22.08 6.49 19.25
N PHE A 39 22.67 7.40 18.49
CA PHE A 39 23.74 8.26 18.97
C PHE A 39 23.16 9.62 19.34
N GLU A 40 23.43 10.06 20.56
CA GLU A 40 23.16 11.44 20.97
C GLU A 40 24.35 12.35 20.63
N LYS A 41 24.10 13.66 20.69
CA LYS A 41 25.12 14.67 20.45
C LYS A 41 26.28 14.47 21.44
N GLY A 42 27.49 14.30 20.93
CA GLY A 42 28.66 13.92 21.73
C GLY A 42 29.04 12.43 21.66
N GLY A 43 28.35 11.63 20.83
CA GLY A 43 28.75 10.24 20.54
C GLY A 43 28.28 9.22 21.58
N VAL A 44 27.48 9.64 22.57
CA VAL A 44 26.91 8.73 23.58
C VAL A 44 25.88 7.81 22.93
N LYS A 45 26.06 6.51 23.12
CA LYS A 45 25.11 5.47 22.69
C LYS A 45 23.92 5.42 23.63
N LYS A 46 22.73 5.42 23.05
CA LYS A 46 21.46 5.27 23.77
C LYS A 46 20.60 4.24 23.05
N TYR A 47 19.88 3.46 23.83
CA TYR A 47 18.91 2.52 23.29
C TYR A 47 17.50 3.04 23.48
N ILE A 48 16.71 3.05 22.41
CA ILE A 48 15.33 3.53 22.42
C ILE A 48 14.42 2.40 21.94
N LEU A 49 13.32 2.19 22.64
CA LEU A 49 12.30 1.24 22.24
C LEU A 49 11.45 1.86 21.14
N LYS A 50 11.33 1.18 20.00
CA LYS A 50 10.50 1.58 18.87
C LYS A 50 9.69 0.40 18.36
N PRO A 51 8.46 0.62 17.86
CA PRO A 51 7.73 -0.45 17.20
C PRO A 51 8.47 -0.96 15.95
N SER A 52 8.44 -2.26 15.70
CA SER A 52 9.09 -2.90 14.54
C SER A 52 8.67 -2.27 13.22
N SER A 53 7.37 -2.07 13.00
CA SER A 53 6.84 -1.47 11.77
C SER A 53 7.41 -0.07 11.49
N PHE A 54 7.76 0.70 12.52
CA PHE A 54 8.43 2.00 12.35
C PHE A 54 9.89 1.85 11.91
N VAL A 55 10.58 0.83 12.40
CA VAL A 55 11.96 0.53 12.00
C VAL A 55 11.98 0.11 10.53
N ASP A 56 11.06 -0.77 10.15
CA ASP A 56 10.93 -1.27 8.77
C ASP A 56 10.52 -0.16 7.80
N TYR A 57 9.59 0.71 8.20
CA TYR A 57 9.24 1.90 7.43
C TYR A 57 10.46 2.79 7.19
N ASN A 58 11.18 3.18 8.24
CA ASN A 58 12.35 4.05 8.12
C ASN A 58 13.46 3.44 7.24
N ARG A 59 13.61 2.11 7.25
CA ARG A 59 14.58 1.41 6.42
C ARG A 59 14.27 1.51 4.92
N ASN A 60 12.99 1.53 4.56
CA ASN A 60 12.56 1.42 3.17
C ASN A 60 12.12 2.75 2.54
N MET A 61 11.78 3.76 3.34
CA MET A 61 11.25 5.04 2.84
C MET A 61 12.27 5.91 2.09
N GLY A 62 13.57 5.67 2.28
CA GLY A 62 14.61 6.50 1.66
C GLY A 62 14.93 6.16 0.20
N GLY A 63 14.37 5.09 -0.38
CA GLY A 63 14.77 4.61 -1.71
C GLY A 63 14.54 5.62 -2.83
N VAL A 64 13.37 6.26 -2.84
CA VAL A 64 13.02 7.27 -3.86
C VAL A 64 13.85 8.54 -3.66
N ASP A 65 13.92 9.06 -2.43
CA ASP A 65 14.69 10.26 -2.11
C ASP A 65 16.19 10.08 -2.42
N LEU A 66 16.73 8.88 -2.18
CA LEU A 66 18.12 8.54 -2.51
C LEU A 66 18.34 8.54 -4.03
N SER A 67 17.41 7.94 -4.78
CA SER A 67 17.44 7.95 -6.24
C SER A 67 17.38 9.37 -6.77
N ASP A 68 16.44 10.19 -6.29
CA ASP A 68 16.29 11.59 -6.70
C ASP A 68 17.54 12.42 -6.37
N SER A 69 18.09 12.24 -5.17
CA SER A 69 19.34 12.89 -4.77
C SER A 69 20.52 12.50 -5.67
N SER A 70 20.59 11.23 -6.08
CA SER A 70 21.64 10.75 -6.99
C SER A 70 21.48 11.34 -8.40
N LEU A 71 20.25 11.46 -8.89
CA LEU A 71 19.93 12.10 -10.16
C LEU A 71 20.24 13.58 -10.11
N HIS A 72 19.98 14.26 -9.00
CA HIS A 72 20.25 15.69 -8.85
C HIS A 72 21.72 16.03 -9.13
N HIS A 73 22.67 15.19 -8.70
CA HIS A 73 24.10 15.40 -8.97
C HIS A 73 24.49 15.17 -10.44
N ALA A 74 23.77 14.31 -11.15
CA ALA A 74 23.96 14.03 -12.57
C ALA A 74 23.00 14.82 -13.47
N CYS A 75 22.18 15.70 -12.89
CA CYS A 75 21.09 16.36 -13.58
C CYS A 75 21.63 17.41 -14.56
N MET A 76 21.31 17.22 -15.83
CA MET A 76 21.64 18.13 -16.94
C MET A 76 20.45 19.04 -17.28
N ASP A 77 19.53 19.27 -16.35
CA ASP A 77 18.35 20.10 -16.58
C ASP A 77 18.76 21.53 -16.96
N ARG A 78 18.25 21.97 -18.11
CA ARG A 78 18.41 23.35 -18.57
C ARG A 78 17.09 24.07 -18.41
N LYS A 79 17.14 25.33 -18.02
CA LYS A 79 15.96 26.20 -17.98
C LYS A 79 15.28 26.21 -19.35
N SER A 80 14.09 25.61 -19.44
CA SER A 80 13.28 25.59 -20.65
C SER A 80 11.99 26.40 -20.43
N TYR A 81 11.49 27.03 -21.49
CA TYR A 81 10.20 27.74 -21.48
C TYR A 81 9.06 26.87 -22.03
N ARG A 82 9.33 25.58 -22.26
CA ARG A 82 8.41 24.62 -22.87
C ARG A 82 8.36 23.37 -21.99
N TRP A 83 7.23 23.19 -21.31
CA TRP A 83 7.01 22.05 -20.41
C TRP A 83 7.06 20.66 -21.09
N LEU A 84 6.92 20.61 -22.43
CA LEU A 84 6.81 19.37 -23.22
C LEU A 84 8.10 18.92 -23.92
N SER A 85 9.04 19.84 -24.22
CA SER A 85 10.18 19.48 -25.07
C SER A 85 11.09 18.43 -24.42
N ASP A 86 11.18 18.45 -23.10
CA ASP A 86 12.01 17.53 -22.35
C ASP A 86 11.36 16.13 -22.28
N ASN A 87 10.02 16.06 -22.24
CA ASN A 87 9.26 14.80 -22.24
C ASN A 87 9.26 14.08 -23.60
N GLU A 88 9.27 14.78 -24.73
CA GLU A 88 9.26 14.14 -26.05
C GLU A 88 10.60 13.49 -26.41
N ILE A 89 11.71 14.09 -25.98
CA ILE A 89 13.07 13.53 -26.15
C ILE A 89 13.22 12.29 -25.27
N ILE A 90 12.81 12.38 -24.00
CA ILE A 90 12.80 11.25 -23.06
C ILE A 90 11.92 10.12 -23.58
N LYS A 91 10.71 10.41 -24.10
CA LYS A 91 9.82 9.39 -24.70
C LYS A 91 10.46 8.66 -25.90
N LYS A 92 11.34 9.34 -26.63
CA LYS A 92 12.03 8.76 -27.79
C LYS A 92 13.15 7.82 -27.33
N GLU A 93 13.98 8.24 -26.38
CA GLU A 93 15.02 7.39 -25.76
C GLU A 93 14.45 6.19 -25.00
N TYR A 94 13.33 6.37 -24.28
CA TYR A 94 12.63 5.29 -23.57
C TYR A 94 12.06 4.23 -24.52
N LYS A 95 11.65 4.61 -25.73
CA LYS A 95 11.09 3.69 -26.74
C LYS A 95 12.15 2.75 -27.34
N ASP A 96 13.41 3.15 -27.32
CA ASP A 96 14.51 2.43 -27.94
C ASP A 96 15.30 1.59 -26.93
N ASN A 97 15.03 1.73 -25.62
CA ASN A 97 15.71 0.98 -24.57
C ASN A 97 15.05 -0.39 -24.30
N GLU A 98 15.73 -1.48 -24.64
CA GLU A 98 15.23 -2.85 -24.49
C GLU A 98 14.85 -3.22 -23.04
N VAL A 99 15.57 -2.68 -22.05
CA VAL A 99 15.31 -2.97 -20.63
C VAL A 99 13.93 -2.46 -20.22
N HIS A 100 13.51 -1.30 -20.75
CA HIS A 100 12.18 -0.77 -20.46
C HIS A 100 11.06 -1.54 -21.16
N LYS A 101 11.30 -2.06 -22.37
CA LYS A 101 10.33 -2.93 -23.05
C LYS A 101 10.09 -4.21 -22.25
N GLN A 102 11.16 -4.84 -21.76
CA GLN A 102 11.07 -6.05 -20.93
C GLN A 102 10.34 -5.78 -19.60
N ALA A 103 10.62 -4.65 -18.94
CA ALA A 103 9.92 -4.26 -17.72
C ALA A 103 8.42 -4.01 -17.95
N GLN A 104 8.07 -3.34 -19.05
CA GLN A 104 6.68 -3.05 -19.41
C GLN A 104 5.90 -4.33 -19.75
N GLU A 105 6.52 -5.28 -20.46
CA GLU A 105 5.92 -6.60 -20.74
C GLU A 105 5.69 -7.39 -19.45
N LEU A 106 6.63 -7.33 -18.50
CA LEU A 106 6.48 -7.97 -17.20
C LEU A 106 5.32 -7.36 -16.39
N GLU A 107 5.20 -6.03 -16.38
CA GLU A 107 4.08 -5.34 -15.72
C GLU A 107 2.73 -5.71 -16.34
N LEU A 108 2.64 -5.80 -17.68
CA LEU A 108 1.44 -6.23 -18.38
C LEU A 108 1.07 -7.69 -18.07
N GLN A 109 2.07 -8.58 -17.94
CA GLN A 109 1.85 -9.98 -17.53
C GLN A 109 1.35 -10.09 -16.08
N ILE A 110 1.89 -9.27 -15.17
CA ILE A 110 1.46 -9.22 -13.77
C ILE A 110 0.04 -8.64 -13.67
N ALA A 111 -0.24 -7.56 -14.39
CA ALA A 111 -1.54 -6.90 -14.40
C ALA A 111 -2.64 -7.84 -14.95
N SER A 112 -2.38 -8.54 -16.05
CA SER A 112 -3.32 -9.51 -16.64
C SER A 112 -3.62 -10.70 -15.70
N HIS A 113 -2.62 -11.21 -14.99
CA HIS A 113 -2.83 -12.25 -13.98
C HIS A 113 -3.68 -11.75 -12.80
N SER A 114 -3.45 -10.52 -12.33
CA SER A 114 -4.20 -9.93 -11.22
C SER A 114 -5.68 -9.64 -11.57
N GLN A 115 -5.99 -9.25 -12.81
CA GLN A 115 -7.37 -9.04 -13.24
C GLN A 115 -8.20 -10.33 -13.30
N SER A 116 -7.58 -11.45 -13.70
CA SER A 116 -8.27 -12.76 -13.75
C SER A 116 -8.69 -13.24 -12.35
N THR A 117 -7.87 -12.97 -11.34
CA THR A 117 -8.14 -13.38 -9.96
C THR A 117 -9.19 -12.49 -9.30
N TRP A 118 -9.17 -11.18 -9.55
CA TRP A 118 -10.19 -10.24 -9.07
C TRP A 118 -11.59 -10.54 -9.60
N SER A 119 -11.71 -10.77 -10.91
CA SER A 119 -13.00 -11.12 -11.54
C SER A 119 -13.56 -12.44 -11.00
N THR A 120 -12.71 -13.45 -10.80
CA THR A 120 -13.10 -14.73 -10.21
C THR A 120 -13.60 -14.57 -8.77
N ILE A 121 -12.92 -13.74 -7.95
CA ILE A 121 -13.33 -13.44 -6.58
C ILE A 121 -14.69 -12.74 -6.55
N GLN A 122 -14.91 -11.73 -7.40
CA GLN A 122 -16.19 -11.01 -7.46
C GLN A 122 -17.35 -11.91 -7.90
N ILE A 123 -17.13 -12.81 -8.87
CA ILE A 123 -18.16 -13.78 -9.29
C ILE A 123 -18.51 -14.72 -8.13
N LYS A 124 -17.52 -15.17 -7.37
CA LYS A 124 -17.73 -16.06 -6.21
C LYS A 124 -18.50 -15.36 -5.10
N GLU A 125 -18.24 -14.08 -4.84
CA GLU A 125 -19.00 -13.29 -3.86
C GLU A 125 -20.43 -13.02 -4.32
N ARG A 126 -20.65 -12.62 -5.58
CA ARG A 126 -22.00 -12.43 -6.13
C ARG A 126 -22.88 -13.67 -5.99
N LYS A 127 -22.34 -14.86 -6.28
CA LYS A 127 -23.07 -16.13 -6.11
C LYS A 127 -23.51 -16.37 -4.67
N LYS A 128 -22.72 -15.96 -3.67
CA LYS A 128 -23.11 -16.09 -2.24
C LYS A 128 -24.32 -15.20 -1.92
N TYR A 129 -24.33 -13.97 -2.42
CA TYR A 129 -25.44 -13.04 -2.21
C TYR A 129 -26.70 -13.49 -2.94
N GLU A 130 -26.59 -14.01 -4.16
CA GLU A 130 -27.75 -14.56 -4.89
C GLU A 130 -28.42 -15.71 -4.12
N ILE A 131 -27.62 -16.64 -3.57
CA ILE A 131 -28.14 -17.75 -2.75
C ILE A 131 -28.82 -17.21 -1.48
N ALA A 132 -28.21 -16.23 -0.81
CA ALA A 132 -28.80 -15.62 0.38
C ALA A 132 -30.14 -14.94 0.09
N ILE A 133 -30.24 -14.22 -1.03
CA ILE A 133 -31.48 -13.56 -1.48
C ILE A 133 -32.55 -14.61 -1.81
N GLN A 134 -32.20 -15.66 -2.54
CA GLN A 134 -33.14 -16.75 -2.85
C GLN A 134 -33.69 -17.41 -1.58
N ASN A 135 -32.83 -17.68 -0.60
CA ASN A 135 -33.24 -18.26 0.68
C ASN A 135 -34.15 -17.32 1.47
N LEU A 136 -33.90 -16.01 1.43
CA LEU A 136 -34.73 -15.01 2.09
C LEU A 136 -36.13 -14.96 1.45
N ILE A 137 -36.20 -14.98 0.11
CA ILE A 137 -37.46 -15.01 -0.64
C ILE A 137 -38.25 -16.28 -0.31
N LEU A 138 -37.61 -17.45 -0.34
CA LEU A 138 -38.23 -18.73 0.02
C LEU A 138 -38.79 -18.70 1.45
N SER A 139 -38.02 -18.15 2.40
CA SER A 139 -38.46 -18.02 3.79
C SER A 139 -39.66 -17.09 3.92
N ALA A 140 -39.67 -15.96 3.20
CA ALA A 140 -40.79 -15.03 3.20
C ALA A 140 -42.06 -15.66 2.59
N VAL A 141 -41.94 -16.38 1.47
CA VAL A 141 -43.06 -17.09 0.85
C VAL A 141 -43.63 -18.15 1.79
N TYR A 142 -42.77 -18.92 2.45
CA TYR A 142 -43.19 -19.94 3.40
C TYR A 142 -43.97 -19.36 4.59
N LEU A 143 -43.48 -18.25 5.17
CA LEU A 143 -44.16 -17.56 6.27
C LEU A 143 -45.53 -17.02 5.84
N CYS A 144 -45.63 -16.41 4.65
CA CYS A 144 -46.90 -15.93 4.11
C CYS A 144 -47.92 -17.05 3.84
N GLN A 145 -47.48 -18.28 3.61
CA GLN A 145 -48.37 -19.44 3.42
C GLN A 145 -48.89 -20.02 4.74
N GLN A 146 -48.15 -19.86 5.85
CA GLN A 146 -48.59 -20.32 7.18
C GLN A 146 -49.66 -19.41 7.82
N ASP A 147 -49.75 -18.16 7.39
CA ASP A 147 -50.75 -17.18 7.86
C ASP A 147 -52.11 -17.29 7.13
N GLN A 148 -52.31 -18.29 6.26
CA GLN A 148 -53.63 -18.56 5.68
C GLN A 148 -54.50 -19.30 6.72
N PRO A 149 -55.61 -18.71 7.21
CA PRO A 149 -56.49 -19.40 8.14
C PRO A 149 -57.11 -20.63 7.47
N ILE A 150 -57.04 -21.76 8.16
CA ILE A 150 -57.73 -23.00 7.79
C ILE A 150 -59.23 -22.70 7.84
N ASN A 151 -59.87 -22.57 6.68
CA ASN A 151 -61.32 -22.64 6.53
C ASN A 151 -61.80 -24.07 6.69
#